data_AF-H7EM17-F1
#
_entry.id   AF-H7EM17-F1
#
_cell.length_a   1.000
_cell.length_b   1.000
_cell.length_c   1.000
_cell.angle_alpha   90.00
_cell.angle_beta   90.00
_cell.angle_gamma   90.00
#
_symmetry.space_group_name_H-M   'P 1'
#
loop_
_entity.id
_entity.type
_entity.pdbx_description
1 polymer ?
#
loop_
_entity_poly.entity_id
_entity_poly.type
_entity_poly.pdbx_seq_one_letter_code
_entity_poly.pdbx_strand_id
1 'polypeptide(L)'
;MKKLILISSFLCCVIFAACQKQIDFDAQKWQKGKRRYQMTTSLIAKLDAEKPNKNEVLSLLGRPALEERVLEKEISYFLKADGFISGWELCIYFDDNGNYKSAEVSYFD
;
A
#
# COMPACT_ATOMS: atom_id res chain seq x y z
N MET A 1 6.78 -13.99 35.43
CA MET A 1 5.58 -13.19 35.11
C MET A 1 5.80 -12.02 34.15
N LYS A 2 7.01 -11.44 34.00
CA LYS A 2 7.26 -10.38 32.99
C LYS A 2 7.38 -10.87 31.54
N LYS A 3 7.80 -12.13 31.32
CA LYS A 3 7.98 -12.72 29.98
C LYS A 3 6.68 -13.13 29.28
N LEU A 4 5.62 -13.46 30.03
CA LEU A 4 4.31 -13.84 29.48
C LEU A 4 3.51 -12.63 28.97
N ILE A 5 3.69 -11.45 29.57
CA ILE A 5 3.00 -10.22 29.17
C ILE A 5 3.55 -9.70 27.83
N LEU A 6 4.86 -9.82 27.60
CA LEU A 6 5.50 -9.44 26.33
C LEU A 6 5.08 -10.31 25.15
N ILE A 7 4.95 -11.63 25.36
CA ILE A 7 4.50 -12.57 24.33
C ILE A 7 3.02 -12.35 23.99
N SER A 8 2.18 -12.05 25.01
CA SER A 8 0.76 -11.73 24.81
C SER A 8 0.56 -10.44 24.02
N SER A 9 1.38 -9.40 24.25
CA SER A 9 1.30 -8.13 23.52
C SER A 9 1.74 -8.26 22.06
N PHE A 10 2.75 -9.08 21.78
CA PHE A 10 3.23 -9.30 20.41
C PHE A 10 2.23 -10.13 19.58
N LEU A 11 1.59 -11.13 20.21
CA LEU A 11 0.61 -11.99 19.57
C LEU A 11 -0.69 -11.22 19.21
N CYS A 12 -1.14 -10.28 20.07
CA CYS A 12 -2.29 -9.42 19.76
C CYS A 12 -2.04 -8.52 18.55
N CYS A 13 -0.85 -7.92 18.39
CA CYS A 13 -0.55 -7.04 17.25
C CYS A 13 -0.61 -7.79 15.89
N VAL A 14 -0.17 -9.04 15.85
CA VAL A 14 -0.22 -9.88 14.64
C VAL A 14 -1.67 -10.26 14.28
N ILE A 15 -2.52 -10.49 15.29
CA ILE A 15 -3.94 -10.82 15.07
C ILE A 15 -4.73 -9.59 14.58
N PHE A 16 -4.46 -8.39 15.11
CA PHE A 16 -5.09 -7.16 14.62
C PHE A 16 -4.71 -6.82 13.18
N ALA A 17 -3.48 -7.11 12.76
CA ALA A 17 -3.06 -6.96 11.36
C ALA A 17 -3.78 -7.95 10.42
N ALA A 18 -4.06 -9.18 10.89
CA ALA A 18 -4.74 -10.22 10.12
C ALA A 18 -6.28 -10.05 10.04
N CYS A 19 -6.89 -9.22 10.90
CA CYS A 19 -8.35 -9.04 10.94
C CYS A 19 -8.93 -8.07 9.90
N GLN A 20 -8.09 -7.37 9.11
CA GLN A 20 -8.61 -6.51 8.05
C GLN A 20 -8.93 -7.35 6.81
N LYS A 21 -10.23 -7.56 6.55
CA LYS A 21 -10.72 -8.28 5.37
C LYS A 21 -10.18 -7.61 4.10
N GLN A 22 -9.29 -8.31 3.39
CA GLN A 22 -8.88 -7.94 2.05
C GLN A 22 -10.08 -8.05 1.10
N ILE A 23 -10.17 -7.11 0.16
CA ILE A 23 -11.21 -7.05 -0.87
C ILE A 23 -10.55 -6.95 -2.25
N ASP A 24 -11.29 -7.34 -3.27
CA ASP A 24 -10.83 -7.21 -4.65
C ASP A 24 -10.59 -5.75 -5.02
N PHE A 25 -9.56 -5.53 -5.84
CA PHE A 25 -9.19 -4.21 -6.30
C PHE A 25 -10.30 -3.63 -7.18
N ASP A 26 -10.68 -2.39 -6.87
CA ASP A 26 -11.70 -1.63 -7.56
C ASP A 26 -11.17 -0.21 -7.79
N ALA A 27 -10.86 0.12 -9.04
CA ALA A 27 -10.26 1.40 -9.42
C ALA A 27 -11.12 2.60 -9.01
N GLN A 28 -12.46 2.49 -9.11
CA GLN A 28 -13.35 3.57 -8.72
C GLN A 28 -13.34 3.80 -7.21
N LYS A 29 -13.34 2.74 -6.40
CA LYS A 29 -13.22 2.85 -4.93
C LYS A 29 -11.85 3.39 -4.53
N TRP A 30 -10.79 2.95 -5.22
CA TRP A 30 -9.42 3.39 -4.99
C TRP A 30 -9.27 4.91 -5.20
N GLN A 31 -9.72 5.42 -6.34
CA GLN A 31 -9.61 6.85 -6.66
C GLN A 31 -10.42 7.72 -5.69
N LYS A 32 -11.53 7.21 -5.16
CA LYS A 32 -12.31 7.85 -4.08
C LYS A 32 -11.66 7.80 -2.69
N GLY A 33 -10.47 7.21 -2.57
CA GLY A 33 -9.75 7.07 -1.29
C GLY A 33 -10.39 6.06 -0.32
N LYS A 34 -11.38 5.27 -0.77
CA LYS A 34 -12.15 4.40 0.13
C LYS A 34 -11.48 3.05 0.25
N ARG A 35 -11.14 2.65 1.49
CA ARG A 35 -10.65 1.30 1.81
C ARG A 35 -9.39 0.89 1.04
N ARG A 36 -8.52 1.85 0.67
CA ARG A 36 -7.29 1.57 -0.12
C ARG A 36 -6.44 0.47 0.50
N TYR A 37 -6.22 0.52 1.82
CA TYR A 37 -5.47 -0.51 2.54
C TYR A 37 -6.04 -1.92 2.38
N GLN A 38 -7.36 -2.08 2.24
CA GLN A 38 -7.99 -3.39 2.08
C GLN A 38 -7.90 -3.93 0.64
N MET A 39 -7.49 -3.11 -0.32
CA MET A 39 -7.35 -3.49 -1.74
C MET A 39 -5.89 -3.74 -2.13
N THR A 40 -4.93 -3.54 -1.23
CA THR A 40 -3.50 -3.58 -1.60
C THR A 40 -3.03 -4.95 -2.05
N THR A 41 -3.46 -6.03 -1.40
CA THR A 41 -3.03 -7.38 -1.79
C THR A 41 -3.49 -7.73 -3.21
N SER A 42 -4.76 -7.48 -3.55
CA SER A 42 -5.30 -7.75 -4.88
C SER A 42 -4.75 -6.79 -5.94
N LEU A 43 -4.47 -5.54 -5.58
CA LEU A 43 -3.78 -4.58 -6.45
C LEU A 43 -2.35 -5.02 -6.76
N ILE A 44 -1.54 -5.36 -5.75
CA ILE A 44 -0.16 -5.81 -5.95
C ILE A 44 -0.13 -7.05 -6.86
N ALA A 45 -1.00 -8.03 -6.61
CA ALA A 45 -1.11 -9.21 -7.48
C ALA A 45 -1.44 -8.86 -8.93
N LYS A 46 -2.32 -7.87 -9.17
CA LYS A 46 -2.63 -7.37 -10.51
C LYS A 46 -1.41 -6.71 -11.16
N LEU A 47 -0.68 -5.85 -10.43
CA LEU A 47 0.52 -5.19 -10.93
C LEU A 47 1.64 -6.20 -11.24
N ASP A 48 1.80 -7.22 -10.39
CA ASP A 48 2.78 -8.29 -10.60
C ASP A 48 2.49 -9.13 -11.84
N ALA A 49 1.21 -9.39 -12.12
CA ALA A 49 0.78 -10.14 -13.29
C ALA A 49 0.90 -9.33 -14.60
N GLU A 50 0.49 -8.06 -14.56
CA GLU A 50 0.38 -7.22 -15.77
C GLU A 50 1.68 -6.49 -16.10
N LYS A 51 2.57 -6.31 -15.12
CA LYS A 51 3.83 -5.56 -15.24
C LYS A 51 3.66 -4.20 -15.97
N PRO A 52 2.68 -3.36 -15.57
CA PRO A 52 2.36 -2.13 -16.28
C PRO A 52 3.50 -1.11 -16.22
N ASN A 53 3.55 -0.21 -17.19
CA ASN A 53 4.44 0.95 -17.12
C ASN A 53 3.87 2.03 -16.18
N LYS A 54 4.70 3.03 -15.86
CA LYS A 54 4.34 4.15 -14.95
C LYS A 54 3.05 4.87 -15.36
N ASN A 55 2.85 5.11 -16.65
CA ASN A 55 1.67 5.84 -17.13
C ASN A 55 0.38 5.01 -17.00
N GLU A 56 0.47 3.70 -17.22
CA GLU A 56 -0.63 2.77 -17.02
C GLU A 56 -1.03 2.70 -15.53
N VAL A 57 -0.05 2.65 -14.62
CA VAL A 57 -0.29 2.72 -13.17
C VAL A 57 -1.00 4.03 -12.80
N LEU A 58 -0.52 5.17 -13.29
CA LEU A 58 -1.14 6.48 -13.02
C LEU A 58 -2.55 6.59 -13.61
N SER A 59 -2.81 5.98 -14.76
CA SER A 59 -4.15 5.92 -15.37
C SER A 59 -5.10 5.06 -14.55
N LEU A 60 -4.62 3.93 -14.02
CA LEU A 60 -5.39 3.01 -13.19
C LEU A 60 -5.72 3.59 -11.82
N LEU A 61 -4.71 4.11 -11.13
CA LEU A 61 -4.77 4.50 -9.71
C LEU A 61 -5.07 5.98 -9.50
N GLY A 62 -5.01 6.78 -10.57
CA GLY A 62 -4.98 8.24 -10.48
C GLY A 62 -3.62 8.75 -9.99
N ARG A 63 -3.42 10.06 -10.09
CA ARG A 63 -2.24 10.70 -9.51
C ARG A 63 -2.36 10.73 -7.98
N PRO A 64 -1.30 10.41 -7.23
CA PRO A 64 -1.31 10.60 -5.78
C PRO A 64 -1.56 12.08 -5.45
N ALA A 65 -2.39 12.33 -4.44
CA ALA A 65 -2.82 13.68 -4.07
C ALA A 65 -1.69 14.54 -3.45
N LEU A 66 -0.65 13.90 -2.93
CA LEU A 66 0.57 14.55 -2.46
C LEU A 66 1.62 14.36 -3.56
N GLU A 67 1.91 15.42 -4.31
CA GLU A 67 2.88 15.44 -5.41
C GLU A 67 4.34 15.20 -4.96
N GLU A 68 4.61 15.06 -3.66
CA GLU A 68 5.96 15.10 -3.08
C GLU A 68 6.80 13.81 -3.17
N ARG A 69 6.29 12.70 -3.69
CA ARG A 69 7.10 11.47 -3.90
C ARG A 69 6.83 10.76 -5.22
N VAL A 70 6.63 11.53 -6.30
CA VAL A 70 6.83 10.96 -7.63
C VAL A 70 8.32 11.05 -7.93
N LEU A 71 9.10 10.14 -7.34
CA LEU A 71 10.49 9.96 -7.76
C LEU A 71 10.47 9.37 -9.18
N GLU A 72 11.59 9.51 -9.89
CA GLU A 72 11.71 9.00 -11.26
C GLU A 72 11.32 7.51 -11.32
N LYS A 73 11.70 6.73 -10.29
CA LYS A 73 11.53 5.28 -10.18
C LYS A 73 10.57 4.81 -9.08
N GLU A 74 9.81 5.72 -8.46
CA GLU A 74 8.85 5.36 -7.39
C GLU A 74 7.59 6.22 -7.45
N ILE A 75 6.44 5.61 -7.16
CA ILE A 75 5.20 6.32 -6.83
C ILE A 75 4.64 5.76 -5.53
N SER A 76 4.33 6.65 -4.58
CA SER A 76 3.76 6.29 -3.28
C SER A 76 2.30 6.74 -3.16
N TYR A 77 1.43 5.87 -2.64
CA TYR A 77 0.01 6.15 -2.39
C TYR A 77 -0.33 6.00 -0.92
N PHE A 78 -0.83 7.06 -0.30
CA PHE A 78 -1.36 6.98 1.05
C PHE A 78 -2.58 6.05 1.14
N LEU A 79 -2.54 5.11 2.10
CA LEU A 79 -3.53 4.06 2.29
C LEU A 79 -4.47 4.32 3.46
N LYS A 80 -3.90 4.60 4.64
CA LYS A 80 -4.62 4.89 5.88
C LYS A 80 -3.71 5.63 6.86
N ALA A 81 -4.30 6.51 7.67
CA ALA A 81 -3.63 7.10 8.83
C ALA A 81 -3.65 6.11 10.00
N ASP A 82 -2.61 6.14 10.82
CA ASP A 82 -2.53 5.41 12.08
C ASP A 82 -2.14 6.35 13.23
N GLY A 83 -2.78 7.53 13.26
CA GLY A 83 -2.44 8.62 14.15
C GLY A 83 -2.42 9.96 13.42
N PHE A 84 -1.77 10.95 14.04
CA PHE A 84 -1.68 12.31 13.50
C PHE A 84 -0.54 12.50 12.49
N ILE A 85 0.54 11.71 12.63
CA ILE A 85 1.77 11.82 11.82
C ILE A 85 2.16 10.51 11.13
N SER A 86 1.64 9.38 11.61
CA SER A 86 1.98 8.05 11.10
C SER A 86 0.89 7.49 10.20
N GLY A 87 1.30 6.60 9.30
CA GLY A 87 0.39 6.00 8.35
C GLY A 87 1.00 4.89 7.53
N TRP A 88 0.16 4.34 6.66
CA TRP A 88 0.54 3.29 5.74
C TRP A 88 0.51 3.83 4.32
N GLU A 89 1.53 3.51 3.54
CA GLU A 89 1.62 3.84 2.13
C GLU A 89 1.86 2.59 1.27
N LEU A 90 1.44 2.64 0.01
CA LEU A 90 1.80 1.68 -1.02
C LEU A 90 2.89 2.32 -1.88
N CYS A 91 4.09 1.77 -1.85
CA CYS A 91 5.18 2.16 -2.73
C CYS A 91 5.20 1.25 -3.95
N ILE A 92 5.24 1.84 -5.15
CA ILE A 92 5.33 1.15 -6.44
C ILE A 92 6.64 1.56 -7.09
N TYR A 93 7.51 0.59 -7.34
CA TYR A 93 8.84 0.79 -7.89
C TYR A 93 8.89 0.45 -9.38
N PHE A 94 9.65 1.24 -10.11
CA PHE A 94 9.85 1.08 -11.56
C PHE A 94 11.32 0.78 -11.86
N ASP A 95 11.57 0.02 -12.92
CA ASP A 95 12.91 -0.18 -13.46
C ASP A 95 13.41 1.04 -14.26
N ASP A 96 14.62 0.95 -14.80
CA ASP A 96 15.23 2.04 -15.58
C ASP A 96 14.48 2.32 -16.91
N ASN A 97 13.61 1.40 -17.33
CA ASN A 97 12.78 1.55 -18.53
C ASN A 97 11.37 2.09 -18.20
N GLY A 98 11.08 2.37 -16.92
CA GLY A 98 9.77 2.85 -16.48
C GLY A 98 8.70 1.76 -16.37
N ASN A 99 9.08 0.48 -16.36
CA ASN A 99 8.18 -0.66 -16.18
C ASN A 99 8.07 -1.03 -14.71
N TYR A 100 6.92 -1.56 -14.31
CA TYR A 100 6.71 -2.04 -12.96
C TYR A 100 7.74 -3.11 -12.58
N LYS A 101 8.42 -2.89 -11.44
CA LYS A 101 9.39 -3.80 -10.86
C LYS A 101 8.78 -4.56 -9.68
N SER A 102 8.25 -3.82 -8.71
CA SER A 102 7.67 -4.36 -7.48
C SER A 102 6.77 -3.33 -6.81
N ALA A 103 5.94 -3.78 -5.88
CA ALA A 103 5.20 -2.92 -4.97
C ALA A 103 5.17 -3.50 -3.57
N GLU A 104 5.18 -2.62 -2.57
CA GLU A 104 5.12 -3.01 -1.17
C GLU A 104 4.32 -2.01 -0.34
N VAL A 105 3.80 -2.49 0.78
CA VAL A 105 3.12 -1.64 1.76
C VAL A 105 4.11 -1.30 2.86
N SER A 106 4.38 -0.01 3.03
CA SER A 106 5.28 0.52 4.05
C SER A 106 4.53 1.28 5.13
N TYR A 107 5.09 1.31 6.34
CA TYR A 107 4.64 2.13 7.45
C TYR A 107 5.61 3.30 7.63
N PHE A 108 5.08 4.49 7.84
CA PHE A 108 5.85 5.67 8.19
C PHE A 108 5.36 6.25 9.53
N ASP A 109 6.28 6.78 10.31
CA ASP A 109 6.08 7.43 11.61
C ASP A 109 6.75 8.80 11.72
#